data_AF-A0A7Y5G410-F1
#
_entry.id   AF-A0A7Y5G410-F1
#
_cell.length_a   1.000
_cell.length_b   1.000
_cell.length_c   1.000
_cell.angle_alpha   90.00
_cell.angle_beta   90.00
_cell.angle_gamma   90.00
#
_symmetry.space_group_name_H-M   'P 1'
#
loop_
_entity.id
_entity.type
_entity.pdbx_description
1 polymer ?
#
loop_
_entity_poly.entity_id
_entity_poly.type
_entity_poly.pdbx_seq_one_letter_code
_entity_poly.pdbx_strand_id
1 'polypeptide(L)'
;MSRKKKIVFFFPSYGSDEACPPLALIAIAGPLVTAGYEVKIIDAALEPDYVNAVLREMDDALCLGMSFITGSMIDGAVQVGRAVKEKYADIPIVLGGWHP
;
A
#
# COMPACT_ATOMS: atom_id res chain seq x y z
N MET A 1 -8.64 18.65 -16.40
CA MET A 1 -8.48 17.77 -15.22
C MET A 1 -7.06 17.24 -15.21
N SER A 2 -6.29 17.52 -14.16
CA SER A 2 -4.96 16.90 -13.99
C SER A 2 -5.16 15.39 -13.86
N ARG A 3 -4.38 14.59 -14.60
CA ARG A 3 -4.46 13.12 -14.53
C ARG A 3 -3.87 12.72 -13.17
N LYS A 4 -4.60 11.96 -12.35
CA LYS A 4 -4.07 11.43 -11.08
C LYS A 4 -2.82 10.59 -11.36
N LYS A 5 -1.70 10.89 -10.70
CA LYS A 5 -0.39 10.24 -10.92
C LYS A 5 0.15 9.51 -9.70
N LYS A 6 -0.55 9.60 -8.56
CA LYS A 6 -0.06 9.03 -7.30
C LYS A 6 -0.51 7.59 -7.13
N ILE A 7 0.42 6.72 -6.77
CA ILE A 7 0.17 5.31 -6.43
C ILE A 7 0.61 5.12 -4.99
N VAL A 8 -0.30 4.64 -4.16
CA VAL A 8 -0.01 4.34 -2.77
C VAL A 8 0.19 2.84 -2.64
N PHE A 9 1.33 2.45 -2.07
CA PHE A 9 1.63 1.09 -1.72
C PHE A 9 1.59 0.92 -0.20
N PHE A 10 0.97 -0.17 0.24
CA PHE A 10 0.96 -0.56 1.65
C PHE A 10 1.61 -1.93 1.83
N PHE A 11 2.52 -2.00 2.80
CA PHE A 11 3.17 -3.22 3.24
C PHE A 11 2.75 -3.53 4.67
N PRO A 12 1.94 -4.58 4.90
CA PRO A 12 1.58 -4.97 6.26
C PRO A 12 2.80 -5.49 7.02
N SER A 13 2.73 -5.50 8.35
CA SER A 13 3.80 -6.06 9.19
C SER A 13 3.72 -7.59 9.20
N TYR A 14 4.87 -8.26 9.24
CA TYR A 14 4.96 -9.70 9.50
C TYR A 14 4.53 -10.07 10.92
N GLY A 15 4.33 -9.10 11.81
CA GLY A 15 4.05 -9.34 13.23
C GLY A 15 5.26 -9.91 13.98
N SER A 16 6.46 -9.83 13.40
CA SER A 16 7.74 -10.07 14.06
C SER A 16 8.51 -8.76 14.23
N ASP A 17 9.50 -8.78 15.12
CA ASP A 17 10.39 -7.63 15.37
C ASP A 17 11.38 -7.39 14.23
N GLU A 18 11.46 -8.30 13.26
CA GLU A 18 12.35 -8.17 12.11
C GLU A 18 11.71 -7.29 11.03
N ALA A 19 12.19 -6.06 10.93
CA ALA A 19 11.85 -5.19 9.80
C ALA A 19 12.66 -5.63 8.56
N CYS A 20 12.01 -6.39 7.67
CA CYS A 20 12.52 -6.61 6.33
C CYS A 20 11.94 -5.55 5.39
N PRO A 21 12.77 -4.80 4.62
CA PRO A 21 12.24 -3.80 3.70
C PRO A 21 11.30 -4.43 2.66
N PRO A 22 10.29 -3.69 2.19
CA PRO A 22 9.32 -4.19 1.21
C PRO A 22 9.93 -4.27 -0.20
N LEU A 23 10.92 -5.15 -0.40
CA LEU A 23 11.74 -5.22 -1.62
C LEU A 23 10.91 -5.39 -2.90
N ALA A 24 9.83 -6.18 -2.85
CA ALA A 24 8.92 -6.36 -3.99
C ALA A 24 8.25 -5.03 -4.40
N LEU A 25 7.78 -4.24 -3.43
CA LEU A 25 7.17 -2.94 -3.68
C LEU A 25 8.21 -1.92 -4.16
N ILE A 26 9.42 -1.94 -3.60
CA ILE A 26 10.53 -1.08 -4.04
C ILE A 26 10.92 -1.41 -5.50
N ALA A 27 10.98 -2.68 -5.87
CA ALA A 27 11.32 -3.11 -7.21
C ALA A 27 10.32 -2.59 -8.27
N ILE A 28 9.02 -2.61 -7.96
CA ILE A 28 7.99 -2.06 -8.87
C ILE A 28 7.88 -0.54 -8.81
N ALA A 29 8.29 0.10 -7.71
CA ALA A 29 8.29 1.55 -7.58
C ALA A 29 9.22 2.24 -8.57
N GLY A 30 10.40 1.67 -8.84
CA GLY A 30 11.41 2.25 -9.75
C GLY A 30 10.85 2.56 -11.15
N PRO A 31 10.34 1.56 -11.90
CA PRO A 31 9.73 1.78 -13.20
C PRO A 31 8.54 2.76 -13.18
N LEU A 32 7.74 2.77 -12.11
CA LEU A 32 6.61 3.70 -11.96
C LEU A 32 7.09 5.14 -11.82
N VAL A 33 8.11 5.38 -10.99
CA VAL A 33 8.74 6.70 -10.86
C VAL A 33 9.35 7.14 -12.18
N THR A 34 10.05 6.25 -12.91
CA THR A 34 10.58 6.56 -14.26
C THR A 34 9.48 6.93 -15.26
N ALA A 35 8.31 6.30 -15.16
CA ALA A 35 7.13 6.63 -15.97
C ALA A 35 6.40 7.92 -15.52
N GLY A 36 6.90 8.59 -14.48
CA GLY A 36 6.38 9.87 -14.00
C GLY A 36 5.21 9.76 -13.01
N TYR A 37 5.00 8.59 -12.41
CA TYR A 37 4.08 8.43 -11.28
C TYR A 37 4.75 8.89 -9.98
N GLU A 38 3.96 9.44 -9.07
CA GLU A 38 4.36 9.61 -7.68
C GLU A 38 4.08 8.31 -6.93
N VAL A 39 5.06 7.79 -6.20
CA VAL A 39 4.91 6.55 -5.43
C VAL A 39 5.12 6.84 -3.95
N LYS A 40 4.20 6.35 -3.12
CA LYS A 40 4.32 6.37 -1.65
C LYS A 40 4.25 4.94 -1.15
N ILE A 41 5.19 4.54 -0.30
CA ILE A 41 5.17 3.23 0.36
C ILE A 41 4.95 3.49 1.86
N ILE A 42 3.90 2.90 2.42
CA ILE A 42 3.61 2.89 3.84
C ILE A 42 3.91 1.50 4.35
N ASP A 43 4.81 1.41 5.33
CA ASP A 43 5.23 0.15 5.96
C ASP A 43 4.70 0.11 7.40
N ALA A 44 3.84 -0.87 7.70
CA ALA A 44 3.24 -1.03 9.02
C ALA A 44 4.26 -1.43 10.11
N ALA A 45 5.46 -1.89 9.74
CA ALA A 45 6.54 -2.11 10.70
C ALA A 45 7.16 -0.78 11.19
N LEU A 46 7.04 0.30 10.40
CA LEU A 46 7.63 1.61 10.69
C LEU A 46 6.60 2.67 11.08
N GLU A 47 5.35 2.50 10.66
CA GLU A 47 4.25 3.45 10.91
C GLU A 47 3.17 2.78 11.77
N PRO A 48 3.13 3.05 13.09
CA PRO A 48 2.11 2.49 13.98
C PRO A 48 0.68 2.93 13.60
N ASP A 49 0.50 4.12 13.04
CA ASP A 49 -0.79 4.66 12.61
C ASP A 49 -1.00 4.48 11.09
N TYR A 50 -0.63 3.30 10.58
CA TYR A 50 -0.56 3.04 9.14
C TYR A 50 -1.90 3.20 8.43
N VAL A 51 -3.04 2.95 9.09
CA VAL A 51 -4.37 3.12 8.47
C VAL A 51 -4.59 4.58 8.11
N ASN A 52 -4.40 5.49 9.06
CA ASN A 52 -4.56 6.91 8.79
C ASN A 52 -3.46 7.42 7.86
N ALA A 53 -2.24 6.90 7.94
CA ALA A 53 -1.17 7.23 7.00
C ALA A 53 -1.56 6.90 5.56
N VAL A 54 -2.10 5.70 5.31
CA VAL A 54 -2.63 5.35 3.99
C VAL A 54 -3.76 6.31 3.60
N LEU A 55 -4.77 6.50 4.46
CA LEU A 55 -5.91 7.37 4.15
C LEU A 55 -5.52 8.81 3.81
N ARG A 56 -4.48 9.37 4.44
CA ARG A 56 -3.94 10.71 4.10
C ARG A 56 -3.37 10.75 2.67
N GLU A 57 -2.71 9.68 2.25
CA GLU A 57 -2.09 9.63 0.92
C GLU A 57 -3.09 9.29 -0.20
N MET A 58 -4.29 8.81 0.14
CA MET A 58 -5.29 8.34 -0.84
C MET A 58 -6.12 9.43 -1.53
N ASP A 59 -6.16 10.67 -1.00
CA ASP A 59 -7.05 11.75 -1.50
C ASP A 59 -6.89 12.00 -3.02
N ASP A 60 -5.65 11.99 -3.51
CA ASP A 60 -5.29 12.19 -4.91
C ASP A 60 -4.71 10.93 -5.58
N ALA A 61 -4.78 9.79 -4.91
CA ALA A 61 -4.29 8.52 -5.41
C ALA A 61 -5.14 7.95 -6.55
N LEU A 62 -4.44 7.30 -7.47
CA LEU A 62 -4.99 6.53 -8.59
C LEU A 62 -5.48 5.14 -8.11
N CYS A 63 -4.69 4.48 -7.27
CA CYS A 63 -5.01 3.18 -6.70
C CYS A 63 -4.21 2.94 -5.40
N LEU A 64 -4.67 1.97 -4.63
CA LEU A 64 -3.91 1.35 -3.55
C LEU A 64 -3.36 0.01 -4.05
N GLY A 65 -2.05 -0.21 -3.97
CA GLY A 65 -1.43 -1.52 -4.14
C GLY A 65 -1.00 -2.09 -2.79
N MET A 66 -1.19 -3.39 -2.58
CA MET A 66 -0.76 -4.06 -1.35
C MET A 66 0.03 -5.31 -1.71
N SER A 67 1.13 -5.55 -0.99
CA SER A 67 1.90 -6.79 -1.11
C SER A 67 1.94 -7.47 0.25
N PHE A 68 1.39 -8.67 0.34
CA PHE A 68 1.40 -9.44 1.58
C PHE A 68 1.45 -10.94 1.31
N ILE A 69 1.79 -11.68 2.35
CA ILE A 69 1.67 -13.14 2.38
C ILE A 69 0.58 -13.55 3.37
N THR A 70 0.27 -14.85 3.41
CA THR A 70 -0.63 -15.39 4.42
C THR A 70 -0.10 -15.22 5.83
N GLY A 71 -1.00 -15.09 6.80
CA GLY A 71 -0.67 -14.90 8.22
C GLY A 71 -1.11 -13.53 8.73
N SER A 72 -0.39 -13.01 9.72
CA SER A 72 -0.62 -11.71 10.39
C SER A 72 -0.75 -10.53 9.42
N MET A 73 -0.07 -10.57 8.27
CA MET A 73 -0.15 -9.52 7.26
C MET A 73 -1.57 -9.33 6.69
N ILE A 74 -2.38 -10.39 6.67
CA ILE A 74 -3.77 -10.32 6.16
C ILE A 74 -4.60 -9.36 7.01
N ASP A 75 -4.41 -9.35 8.32
CA ASP A 75 -5.19 -8.50 9.22
C ASP A 75 -4.98 -7.02 8.89
N GLY A 76 -3.71 -6.61 8.74
CA GLY A 76 -3.36 -5.25 8.32
C GLY A 76 -3.90 -4.90 6.93
N ALA A 77 -3.80 -5.83 5.97
CA ALA A 77 -4.31 -5.63 4.61
C ALA A 77 -5.84 -5.47 4.57
N VAL A 78 -6.58 -6.28 5.34
CA VAL A 78 -8.03 -6.18 5.46
C VAL A 78 -8.43 -4.89 6.17
N GLN A 79 -7.72 -4.50 7.23
CA GLN A 79 -7.98 -3.26 7.96
C GLN A 79 -7.83 -2.03 7.06
N VAL A 80 -6.70 -1.93 6.34
CA VAL A 80 -6.47 -0.84 5.39
C VAL A 80 -7.44 -0.90 4.21
N GLY A 81 -7.65 -2.07 3.63
CA GLY A 81 -8.55 -2.24 2.49
C GLY A 81 -9.99 -1.83 2.80
N ARG A 82 -10.50 -2.19 3.99
CA ARG A 82 -11.83 -1.77 4.46
C ARG A 82 -11.89 -0.25 4.66
N ALA A 83 -10.93 0.33 5.36
CA ALA A 83 -10.90 1.78 5.61
C ALA A 83 -10.85 2.58 4.30
N VAL A 84 -10.06 2.13 3.32
CA VAL A 84 -10.00 2.75 2.00
C VAL A 84 -11.31 2.59 1.25
N LYS A 85 -11.96 1.43 1.29
CA LYS A 85 -13.27 1.24 0.62
C LYS A 85 -14.41 2.01 1.28
N GLU A 86 -14.35 2.24 2.58
CA GLU A 86 -15.32 3.06 3.29
C GLU A 86 -15.22 4.54 2.89
N LYS A 87 -14.00 5.09 2.79
CA LYS A 87 -13.78 6.50 2.43
C LYS A 87 -13.75 6.75 0.92
N TYR A 88 -13.30 5.78 0.14
CA TYR A 88 -13.06 5.88 -1.31
C TYR A 88 -13.54 4.62 -2.05
N ALA A 89 -14.86 4.42 -2.06
CA ALA A 89 -15.50 3.21 -2.60
C ALA A 89 -14.99 2.78 -4.00
N ASP A 90 -14.78 3.74 -4.89
CA ASP A 90 -14.43 3.49 -6.29
C ASP A 90 -12.93 3.34 -6.55
N ILE A 91 -12.06 3.65 -5.58
CA ILE A 91 -10.60 3.54 -5.81
C ILE A 91 -10.23 2.06 -5.97
N PRO A 92 -9.53 1.67 -7.05
CA PRO A 92 -9.05 0.31 -7.23
C PRO A 92 -8.06 -0.08 -6.13
N ILE A 93 -8.20 -1.32 -5.66
CA ILE A 93 -7.23 -1.98 -4.77
C ILE A 93 -6.62 -3.13 -5.55
N VAL A 94 -5.29 -3.12 -5.70
CA VAL A 94 -4.50 -4.15 -6.38
C VAL A 94 -3.77 -4.97 -5.33
N LEU A 95 -4.05 -6.26 -5.29
CA LEU A 95 -3.40 -7.19 -4.35
C LEU A 95 -2.29 -7.94 -5.09
N GLY A 96 -1.15 -8.07 -4.43
CA GLY A 96 -0.03 -8.90 -4.87
C GLY A 96 0.66 -9.55 -3.68
N GLY A 97 1.76 -10.24 -3.95
CA GLY A 97 2.49 -11.02 -2.97
C GLY A 97 2.93 -12.35 -3.55
N TRP A 98 3.58 -13.16 -2.72
CA TRP A 98 4.10 -14.48 -3.14
C TRP A 98 3.00 -15.53 -3.27
N HIS A 99 1.88 -15.34 -2.56
CA HIS A 99 0.79 -16.31 -2.53
C HIS A 99 -0.26 -15.96 -3.61
N PRO A 100 -0.85 -16.98 -4.27
CA PRO A 100 -1.95 -16.78 -5.22
C PRO A 100 -3.23 -16.28 -4.55
#